data_AF-A0A9D4UES6-F1
#
_entry.id   AF-A0A9D4UES6-F1
#
_cell.length_a   1.000
_cell.length_b   1.000
_cell.length_c   1.000
_cell.angle_alpha   90.00
_cell.angle_beta   90.00
_cell.angle_gamma   90.00
#
_symmetry.space_group_name_H-M   'P 1'
#
loop_
_entity.id
_entity.type
_entity.pdbx_description
1 polymer ?
#
loop_
_entity_poly.entity_id
_entity_poly.type
_entity_poly.pdbx_seq_one_letter_code
_entity_poly.pdbx_strand_id
1 'polypeptide(L)'
;MDPRSIRRLLKTVVWRQKGLPCSFPCEFLQHFSSGAEGWTEHLSWARGGGLVHKLAAIDPSTTVEIGAIIHEHVQVGPHSHIGSGSVVGPRVTIGSHSTLWYNVSLQNSCIGNHCAIHCGVCIGQDGFGFFVDDQGNMIKKPQAWTLSVFSFLCSWRDTVIGDHTKIDNQVQIGHNVVIGHSCMICGQAGLGGSSTIGDFVVLGGKCGVADHISIVSKVRIAAKSGVTRNITKPGDYAGFPAVPAAEWRRSMARFCKLGQGTRAHLGMVD
;
A
#
# COMPACT_ATOMS: atom_id res chain seq x y z
N MET A 1 -34.15 4.22 -8.58
CA MET A 1 -33.12 4.27 -7.52
C MET A 1 -32.18 5.42 -7.85
N ASP A 2 -32.11 6.42 -6.95
CA ASP A 2 -31.43 7.70 -7.17
C ASP A 2 -29.88 7.53 -7.28
N PRO A 3 -29.24 7.99 -8.36
CA PRO A 3 -27.78 7.96 -8.54
C PRO A 3 -26.97 8.77 -7.51
N ARG A 4 -27.62 9.54 -6.63
CA ARG A 4 -26.94 10.42 -5.65
C ARG A 4 -26.55 9.75 -4.34
N SER A 5 -26.92 8.49 -4.12
CA SER A 5 -26.69 7.78 -2.84
C SER A 5 -25.38 7.00 -2.74
N ILE A 6 -24.59 6.89 -3.82
CA ILE A 6 -23.30 6.18 -3.84
C ILE A 6 -22.14 7.20 -3.74
N ARG A 7 -22.10 7.98 -2.66
CA ARG A 7 -20.96 8.88 -2.36
C ARG A 7 -20.36 8.69 -0.97
N ARG A 8 -20.71 7.62 -0.24
CA ARG A 8 -20.38 7.51 1.20
C ARG A 8 -19.60 6.27 1.68
N LEU A 9 -19.09 5.41 0.80
CA LEU A 9 -18.42 4.16 1.23
C LEU A 9 -17.14 3.77 0.47
N LEU A 10 -16.37 4.73 -0.02
CA LEU A 10 -15.02 4.45 -0.52
C LEU A 10 -14.02 5.30 0.27
N LYS A 11 -13.35 4.69 1.25
CA LYS A 11 -12.19 5.25 1.94
C LYS A 11 -11.02 5.18 0.97
N THR A 12 -10.92 6.19 0.12
CA THR A 12 -9.98 6.22 -1.00
C THR A 12 -8.64 6.82 -0.56
N VAL A 13 -7.54 6.12 -0.80
CA VAL A 13 -6.18 6.68 -0.78
C VAL A 13 -5.96 7.39 -2.13
N VAL A 14 -5.83 8.72 -2.11
CA VAL A 14 -5.58 9.55 -3.30
C VAL A 14 -4.11 10.00 -3.30
N TRP A 15 -3.47 10.03 -4.47
CA TRP A 15 -2.09 10.49 -4.71
C TRP A 15 -2.08 11.40 -5.94
N ARG A 16 -1.21 12.43 -6.01
CA ARG A 16 -1.00 13.29 -7.20
C ARG A 16 0.49 13.61 -7.45
N GLN A 17 0.94 13.14 -8.62
CA GLN A 17 1.96 13.54 -9.61
C GLN A 17 3.36 14.10 -9.26
N LYS A 18 4.33 13.45 -9.93
CA LYS A 18 5.74 13.75 -10.25
C LYS A 18 6.20 15.21 -10.41
N GLY A 19 7.45 15.42 -9.98
CA GLY A 19 8.46 16.10 -10.80
C GLY A 19 9.09 17.35 -10.20
N LEU A 20 9.99 17.20 -9.22
CA LEU A 20 11.07 18.14 -8.90
C LEU A 20 12.22 17.37 -8.21
N PRO A 21 13.49 17.73 -8.44
CA PRO A 21 14.58 17.22 -7.62
C PRO A 21 14.35 17.67 -6.17
N CYS A 22 14.47 16.75 -5.21
CA CYS A 22 14.51 17.08 -3.78
C CYS A 22 15.83 17.82 -3.47
N SER A 23 15.98 19.04 -3.97
CA SER A 23 16.99 19.99 -3.49
C SER A 23 16.37 20.71 -2.30
N PHE A 24 16.45 20.10 -1.12
CA PHE A 24 16.17 20.81 0.13
C PHE A 24 17.37 21.72 0.44
N PRO A 25 17.22 23.05 0.48
CA PRO A 25 18.20 23.90 1.14
C PRO A 25 18.22 23.55 2.63
N CYS A 26 19.42 23.19 3.11
CA CYS A 26 19.69 22.76 4.47
C CYS A 26 19.75 23.97 5.41
N GLU A 27 18.66 24.71 5.59
CA GLU A 27 18.59 25.83 6.54
C GLU A 27 17.16 25.99 7.06
N PHE A 28 16.81 25.30 8.16
CA PHE A 28 15.64 25.69 8.96
C PHE A 28 15.95 25.53 10.46
N LEU A 29 16.03 26.69 11.12
CA LEU A 29 16.25 26.87 12.55
C LEU A 29 15.00 26.52 13.37
N GLN A 30 15.29 26.05 14.57
CA GLN A 30 14.41 25.33 15.48
C GLN A 30 13.43 26.24 16.25
N HIS A 31 12.17 25.82 16.37
CA HIS A 31 11.22 26.34 17.36
C HIS A 31 10.79 25.20 18.28
N PHE A 32 11.45 25.07 19.43
CA PHE A 32 11.13 24.05 20.44
C PHE A 32 10.94 24.68 21.83
N SER A 33 10.04 24.11 22.62
CA SER A 33 9.85 24.42 24.04
C SER A 33 10.36 23.24 24.90
N SER A 34 11.17 23.53 25.92
CA SER A 34 11.95 22.55 26.70
C SER A 34 11.17 21.85 27.82
N GLY A 35 11.38 20.54 28.00
CA GLY A 35 10.93 19.78 29.17
C GLY A 35 11.52 18.35 29.28
N ALA A 36 12.32 18.14 30.34
CA ALA A 36 12.77 16.95 31.11
C ALA A 36 13.00 15.53 30.48
N GLU A 37 14.01 14.87 31.07
CA GLU A 37 14.88 13.84 30.49
C GLU A 37 14.42 12.38 30.65
N GLY A 38 14.80 11.55 29.66
CA GLY A 38 14.42 10.13 29.49
C GLY A 38 13.82 9.85 28.10
N TRP A 39 13.21 10.89 27.53
CA TRP A 39 12.82 11.09 26.13
C TRP A 39 13.56 12.30 25.54
N THR A 40 14.81 12.49 25.99
CA THR A 40 15.60 13.73 25.94
C THR A 40 15.77 14.37 24.56
N GLU A 41 15.47 13.62 23.50
CA GLU A 41 15.64 14.05 22.12
C GLU A 41 14.33 14.34 21.38
N HIS A 42 13.18 14.01 21.97
CA HIS A 42 11.87 14.31 21.40
C HIS A 42 11.27 15.55 22.05
N LEU A 43 10.88 16.50 21.23
CA LEU A 43 10.35 17.79 21.62
C LEU A 43 8.89 17.88 21.18
N SER A 44 8.06 18.58 21.94
CA SER A 44 6.67 18.80 21.56
C SER A 44 6.61 19.75 20.36
N TRP A 45 5.89 19.35 19.32
CA TRP A 45 5.73 20.15 18.11
C TRP A 45 4.69 21.25 18.30
N ALA A 46 5.05 22.49 17.97
CA ALA A 46 4.20 23.65 18.21
C ALA A 46 2.80 23.54 17.56
N ARG A 47 2.70 22.95 16.37
CA ARG A 47 1.42 22.75 15.66
C ARG A 47 0.86 21.35 15.92
N GLY A 48 0.17 21.18 17.04
CA GLY A 48 -0.60 19.96 17.34
C GLY A 48 -0.07 19.16 18.53
N GLY A 49 1.13 19.45 19.03
CA GLY A 49 1.64 18.92 20.30
C GLY A 49 2.23 17.51 20.24
N GLY A 50 2.39 16.90 19.06
CA GLY A 50 3.03 15.59 18.91
C GLY A 50 4.52 15.59 19.27
N LEU A 51 5.12 14.41 19.45
CA LEU A 51 6.51 14.23 19.84
C LEU A 51 7.40 14.10 18.61
N VAL A 52 8.39 14.99 18.47
CA VAL A 52 9.27 15.06 17.30
C VAL A 52 10.73 15.01 17.72
N HIS A 53 11.48 14.08 17.13
CA HIS A 53 12.92 13.98 17.34
C HIS A 53 13.66 15.24 16.85
N LYS A 54 14.67 15.71 17.61
CA LYS A 54 15.51 16.88 17.28
C LYS A 54 16.21 16.82 15.92
N LEU A 55 16.42 15.61 15.40
CA LEU A 55 17.07 15.33 14.10
C LEU A 55 16.06 15.20 12.94
N ALA A 56 14.76 15.32 13.20
CA ALA A 56 13.76 15.33 12.15
C ALA A 56 13.69 16.71 11.49
N ALA A 57 13.49 16.74 10.18
CA ALA A 57 13.27 17.93 9.38
C ALA A 57 11.80 18.02 8.98
N ILE A 58 11.03 18.80 9.72
CA ILE A 58 9.59 18.99 9.49
C ILE A 58 9.34 20.45 9.11
N ASP A 59 8.61 20.66 8.02
CA ASP A 59 8.21 22.01 7.63
C ASP A 59 7.29 22.65 8.71
N PRO A 60 7.50 23.93 9.12
CA PRO A 60 6.71 24.60 10.15
C PRO A 60 5.20 24.71 9.87
N SER A 61 4.77 24.55 8.62
CA SER A 61 3.35 24.54 8.24
C SER A 61 2.67 23.18 8.47
N THR A 62 3.45 22.13 8.75
CA THR A 62 2.94 20.79 9.03
C THR A 62 2.38 20.69 10.44
N THR A 63 1.25 20.00 10.54
CA THR A 63 0.60 19.69 11.82
C THR A 63 0.99 18.28 12.25
N VAL A 64 1.45 18.14 13.49
CA VAL A 64 1.75 16.85 14.13
C VAL A 64 0.91 16.79 15.40
N GLU A 65 -0.16 16.01 15.37
CA GLU A 65 -1.12 15.92 16.47
C GLU A 65 -0.54 15.21 17.70
N ILE A 66 -1.16 15.46 18.86
CA ILE A 66 -0.80 14.85 20.12
C ILE A 66 -0.82 13.31 20.03
N GLY A 67 0.20 12.69 20.63
CA GLY A 67 0.38 11.24 20.59
C GLY A 67 0.95 10.71 19.27
N ALA A 68 1.14 11.53 18.23
CA ALA A 68 2.00 11.14 17.11
C ALA A 68 3.48 11.19 17.53
N ILE A 69 4.29 10.25 17.02
CA ILE A 69 5.72 10.11 17.31
C ILE A 69 6.50 10.14 16.01
N ILE A 70 7.43 11.09 15.88
CA ILE A 70 8.32 11.23 14.74
C ILE A 70 9.76 10.94 15.16
N HIS A 71 10.38 9.94 14.54
CA HIS A 71 11.75 9.52 14.83
C HIS A 71 12.81 10.36 14.10
N GLU A 72 14.08 10.04 14.38
CA GLU A 72 15.25 10.72 13.81
C GLU A 72 15.30 10.68 12.27
N HIS A 73 15.86 11.75 11.68
CA HIS A 73 16.08 11.88 10.25
C HIS A 73 14.83 11.75 9.37
N VAL A 74 13.63 11.80 9.97
CA VAL A 74 12.38 11.90 9.23
C VAL A 74 12.32 13.25 8.53
N GLN A 75 11.82 13.26 7.29
CA GLN A 75 11.59 14.47 6.51
C GLN A 75 10.11 14.60 6.21
N VAL A 76 9.51 15.76 6.49
CA VAL A 76 8.09 16.02 6.19
C VAL A 76 7.94 17.37 5.48
N GLY A 77 7.42 17.32 4.26
CA GLY A 77 7.16 18.49 3.43
C GLY A 77 6.04 19.39 3.97
N PRO A 78 5.89 20.61 3.42
CA PRO A 78 4.92 21.61 3.84
C PRO A 78 3.46 21.14 3.74
N HIS A 79 2.63 21.74 4.60
CA HIS A 79 1.18 21.57 4.66
C HIS A 79 0.72 20.12 4.83
N SER A 80 1.57 19.28 5.41
CA SER A 80 1.23 17.90 5.74
C SER A 80 0.57 17.83 7.11
N HIS A 81 -0.11 16.72 7.35
CA HIS A 81 -0.82 16.46 8.60
C HIS A 81 -0.54 15.04 9.07
N ILE A 82 -0.04 14.92 10.30
CA ILE A 82 0.24 13.65 10.96
C ILE A 82 -0.75 13.48 12.11
N GLY A 83 -1.70 12.58 11.92
CA GLY A 83 -2.76 12.32 12.88
C GLY A 83 -2.30 11.59 14.14
N SER A 84 -3.05 11.78 15.21
CA SER A 84 -2.81 11.22 16.55
C SER A 84 -2.51 9.71 16.54
N GLY A 85 -1.56 9.30 17.38
CA GLY A 85 -1.14 7.89 17.53
C GLY A 85 -0.33 7.33 16.35
N SER A 86 -0.08 8.14 15.31
CA SER A 86 0.78 7.71 14.20
C SER A 86 2.25 7.68 14.60
N VAL A 87 2.97 6.67 14.12
CA VAL A 87 4.41 6.50 14.35
C VAL A 87 5.13 6.56 13.00
N VAL A 88 6.05 7.51 12.87
CA VAL A 88 6.89 7.67 11.68
C VAL A 88 8.32 7.29 12.04
N GLY A 89 8.72 6.10 11.60
CA GLY A 89 10.02 5.51 11.87
C GLY A 89 11.20 6.28 11.25
N PRO A 90 12.45 5.96 11.67
CA PRO A 90 13.63 6.70 11.26
C PRO A 90 13.77 6.80 9.74
N ARG A 91 14.25 7.95 9.25
CA ARG A 91 14.58 8.19 7.83
C ARG A 91 13.41 8.07 6.85
N VAL A 92 12.17 7.98 7.32
CA VAL A 92 10.98 8.06 6.45
C VAL A 92 10.87 9.46 5.87
N THR A 93 10.54 9.54 4.58
CA THR A 93 10.27 10.81 3.90
C THR A 93 8.78 10.92 3.57
N ILE A 94 8.17 12.07 3.86
CA ILE A 94 6.79 12.38 3.55
C ILE A 94 6.75 13.67 2.74
N GLY A 95 6.17 13.61 1.54
CA GLY A 95 6.00 14.77 0.68
C GLY A 95 5.00 15.80 1.23
N SER A 96 4.83 16.86 0.46
CA SER A 96 3.97 18.00 0.80
C SER A 96 2.48 17.65 0.66
N HIS A 97 1.63 18.34 1.43
CA HIS A 97 0.17 18.18 1.38
C HIS A 97 -0.30 16.74 1.61
N SER A 98 0.47 15.95 2.35
CA SER A 98 0.14 14.56 2.65
C SER A 98 -0.51 14.46 4.03
N THR A 99 -1.55 13.64 4.14
CA THR A 99 -2.35 13.44 5.34
C THR A 99 -2.22 11.98 5.77
N LEU A 100 -1.65 11.78 6.95
CA LEU A 100 -1.74 10.55 7.71
C LEU A 100 -2.88 10.72 8.70
N TRP A 101 -3.87 9.83 8.62
CA TRP A 101 -4.93 9.75 9.62
C TRP A 101 -4.41 9.09 10.91
N TYR A 102 -5.29 8.62 11.78
CA TYR A 102 -4.92 8.14 13.11
C TYR A 102 -4.24 6.76 13.10
N ASN A 103 -3.28 6.55 14.00
CA ASN A 103 -2.61 5.27 14.20
C ASN A 103 -1.96 4.70 12.92
N VAL A 104 -1.39 5.55 12.06
CA VAL A 104 -0.62 5.11 10.90
C VAL A 104 0.80 4.75 11.33
N SER A 105 1.33 3.61 10.86
CA SER A 105 2.71 3.21 11.11
C SER A 105 3.52 3.23 9.83
N LEU A 106 4.50 4.11 9.75
CA LEU A 106 5.41 4.19 8.62
C LEU A 106 6.81 3.78 9.04
N GLN A 107 7.43 2.91 8.27
CA GLN A 107 8.83 2.54 8.38
C GLN A 107 9.39 2.46 6.97
N ASN A 108 10.70 2.59 6.79
CA ASN A 108 11.38 2.12 5.57
C ASN A 108 10.70 2.57 4.25
N SER A 109 10.24 3.81 4.17
CA SER A 109 9.35 4.27 3.10
C SER A 109 9.56 5.72 2.72
N CYS A 110 9.25 6.00 1.45
CA CYS A 110 9.16 7.34 0.89
C CYS A 110 7.73 7.55 0.40
N ILE A 111 7.02 8.49 1.04
CA ILE A 111 5.67 8.89 0.72
C ILE A 111 5.74 10.15 -0.16
N GLY A 112 5.02 10.14 -1.28
CA GLY A 112 4.98 11.27 -2.21
C GLY A 112 4.21 12.49 -1.68
N ASN A 113 3.82 13.36 -2.61
CA ASN A 113 2.99 14.53 -2.34
C ASN A 113 1.50 14.20 -2.47
N HIS A 114 0.64 14.94 -1.76
CA HIS A 114 -0.83 14.82 -1.85
C HIS A 114 -1.35 13.41 -1.55
N CYS A 115 -0.78 12.76 -0.54
CA CYS A 115 -1.07 11.37 -0.19
C CYS A 115 -2.07 11.32 0.96
N ALA A 116 -3.10 10.48 0.88
CA ALA A 116 -4.06 10.29 1.97
C ALA A 116 -3.98 8.88 2.54
N ILE A 117 -3.36 8.70 3.71
CA ILE A 117 -3.11 7.40 4.35
C ILE A 117 -4.08 7.21 5.51
N HIS A 118 -5.05 6.31 5.34
CA HIS A 118 -6.15 6.07 6.30
C HIS A 118 -5.71 5.39 7.59
N CYS A 119 -6.59 5.42 8.59
CA CYS A 119 -6.27 4.97 9.93
C CYS A 119 -5.80 3.50 9.98
N GLY A 120 -4.78 3.22 10.79
CA GLY A 120 -4.27 1.85 10.99
C GLY A 120 -3.47 1.28 9.82
N VAL A 121 -3.18 2.07 8.78
CA VAL A 121 -2.34 1.61 7.67
C VAL A 121 -0.88 1.49 8.13
N CYS A 122 -0.25 0.38 7.77
CA CYS A 122 1.14 0.09 8.08
C CYS A 122 1.95 -0.07 6.78
N ILE A 123 3.03 0.70 6.61
CA ILE A 123 3.87 0.72 5.39
C ILE A 123 5.33 0.45 5.76
N GLY A 124 5.99 -0.37 4.94
CA GLY A 124 7.43 -0.67 5.05
C GLY A 124 7.80 -1.71 6.11
N GLN A 125 6.82 -2.56 6.47
CA GLN A 125 7.06 -3.75 7.29
C GLN A 125 7.86 -4.82 6.53
N ASP A 126 8.59 -5.64 7.28
CA ASP A 126 9.21 -6.84 6.75
C ASP A 126 8.17 -7.77 6.11
N GLY A 127 8.42 -8.16 4.87
CA GLY A 127 7.69 -9.19 4.17
C GLY A 127 7.95 -10.60 4.70
N PHE A 128 7.22 -11.56 4.13
CA PHE A 128 7.25 -12.97 4.53
C PHE A 128 8.41 -13.73 3.85
N GLY A 129 9.64 -13.58 4.36
CA GLY A 129 10.82 -14.31 3.90
C GLY A 129 11.43 -15.17 5.01
N PHE A 130 11.32 -16.49 4.88
CA PHE A 130 11.91 -17.47 5.79
C PHE A 130 12.55 -18.60 4.99
N PHE A 131 13.60 -19.21 5.53
CA PHE A 131 14.16 -20.46 5.02
C PHE A 131 14.29 -21.46 6.16
N VAL A 132 14.25 -22.74 5.81
CA VAL A 132 14.45 -23.83 6.75
C VAL A 132 15.91 -24.24 6.66
N ASP A 133 16.63 -24.24 7.77
CA ASP A 133 18.01 -24.73 7.83
C ASP A 133 18.07 -26.27 7.81
N ASP A 134 19.27 -26.83 7.74
CA ASP A 134 19.48 -28.28 7.73
C ASP A 134 18.98 -28.99 9.01
N GLN A 135 18.70 -28.23 10.07
CA GLN A 135 18.21 -28.71 11.36
C GLN A 135 16.68 -28.58 11.49
N GLY A 136 16.00 -28.05 10.48
CA GLY A 136 14.56 -27.85 10.49
C GLY A 136 14.10 -26.54 11.16
N ASN A 137 15.02 -25.65 11.55
CA ASN A 137 14.67 -24.37 12.16
C ASN A 137 14.20 -23.36 11.09
N MET A 138 13.14 -22.63 11.41
CA MET A 138 12.64 -21.53 10.57
C MET A 138 13.47 -20.27 10.83
N ILE A 139 14.35 -19.91 9.89
CA ILE A 139 15.21 -18.72 10.00
C ILE A 139 14.62 -17.58 9.16
N LYS A 140 14.45 -16.41 9.79
CA LYS A 140 14.04 -15.18 9.09
C LYS A 140 15.12 -14.76 8.11
N LYS A 141 14.74 -14.61 6.83
CA LYS A 141 15.61 -13.95 5.85
C LYS A 141 15.64 -12.45 6.17
N PRO A 142 16.80 -11.86 6.50
CA PRO A 142 16.89 -10.42 6.73
C PRO A 142 16.40 -9.67 5.50
N GLN A 143 15.44 -8.76 5.69
CA GLN A 143 14.98 -7.85 4.64
C GLN A 143 15.56 -6.44 4.85
N ALA A 144 16.70 -6.38 5.55
CA ALA A 144 17.39 -5.16 5.88
C ALA A 144 17.96 -4.47 4.63
N TRP A 145 17.88 -3.14 4.67
CA TRP A 145 18.49 -2.23 3.71
C TRP A 145 20.00 -2.44 3.65
N THR A 146 20.55 -2.66 2.46
CA THR A 146 21.98 -2.41 2.24
C THR A 146 22.13 -0.91 1.99
N LEU A 147 22.85 -0.25 2.89
CA LEU A 147 22.96 1.20 2.97
C LEU A 147 23.99 1.70 1.93
N SER A 148 23.53 2.16 0.76
CA SER A 148 24.35 3.01 -0.12
C SER A 148 24.20 4.46 0.31
N VAL A 149 25.24 4.99 0.94
CA VAL A 149 25.44 6.43 1.20
C VAL A 149 25.42 7.15 -0.16
N PHE A 150 24.61 8.20 -0.30
CA PHE A 150 24.36 8.98 -1.53
C PHE A 150 23.48 8.33 -2.62
N SER A 151 22.18 8.25 -2.38
CA SER A 151 21.09 8.58 -3.33
C SER A 151 19.75 8.13 -2.72
N PHE A 152 18.73 8.97 -2.72
CA PHE A 152 17.37 8.64 -2.26
C PHE A 152 16.61 7.74 -3.25
N LEU A 153 17.27 6.67 -3.70
CA LEU A 153 16.66 5.55 -4.39
C LEU A 153 16.76 4.39 -3.43
N CYS A 154 15.60 3.97 -2.93
CA CYS A 154 15.45 2.76 -2.18
C CYS A 154 15.97 1.54 -3.00
N SER A 155 16.22 0.43 -2.33
CA SER A 155 17.20 -0.62 -2.62
C SER A 155 16.97 -1.46 -3.90
N TRP A 156 17.82 -2.47 -4.12
CA TRP A 156 17.58 -3.58 -5.06
C TRP A 156 16.20 -4.22 -4.78
N ARG A 157 15.22 -3.88 -5.63
CA ARG A 157 13.81 -4.32 -5.67
C ARG A 157 12.88 -3.69 -4.62
N ASP A 158 12.55 -2.41 -4.72
CA ASP A 158 11.50 -1.83 -3.89
C ASP A 158 10.08 -2.32 -4.22
N THR A 159 9.19 -2.22 -3.24
CA THR A 159 7.74 -2.19 -3.51
C THR A 159 7.37 -0.78 -3.95
N VAL A 160 6.83 -0.65 -5.16
CA VAL A 160 6.53 0.64 -5.79
C VAL A 160 5.03 0.72 -6.08
N ILE A 161 4.42 1.84 -5.69
CA ILE A 161 3.03 2.15 -6.00
C ILE A 161 3.00 3.40 -6.87
N GLY A 162 2.50 3.26 -8.09
CA GLY A 162 2.43 4.34 -9.06
C GLY A 162 1.42 5.42 -8.69
N ASP A 163 1.63 6.59 -9.31
CA ASP A 163 0.80 7.77 -9.08
C ASP A 163 -0.68 7.49 -9.29
N HIS A 164 -1.51 8.18 -8.52
CA HIS A 164 -2.96 8.07 -8.62
C HIS A 164 -3.54 6.66 -8.41
N THR A 165 -2.80 5.70 -7.85
CA THR A 165 -3.32 4.37 -7.52
C THR A 165 -4.10 4.38 -6.21
N LYS A 166 -5.24 3.67 -6.17
CA LYS A 166 -6.21 3.66 -5.07
C LYS A 166 -6.20 2.28 -4.46
N ILE A 167 -5.91 2.20 -3.17
CA ILE A 167 -5.88 0.95 -2.42
C ILE A 167 -6.93 1.04 -1.33
N ASP A 168 -7.83 0.07 -1.32
CA ASP A 168 -8.93 -0.03 -0.37
C ASP A 168 -8.49 -0.81 0.88
N ASN A 169 -9.42 -0.98 1.81
CA ASN A 169 -9.17 -1.53 3.13
C ASN A 169 -8.69 -2.98 3.09
N GLN A 170 -7.77 -3.32 3.99
CA GLN A 170 -7.28 -4.70 4.21
C GLN A 170 -6.64 -5.33 2.97
N VAL A 171 -6.06 -4.53 2.08
CA VAL A 171 -5.27 -5.05 0.95
C VAL A 171 -3.87 -5.43 1.44
N GLN A 172 -3.41 -6.62 1.03
CA GLN A 172 -2.02 -7.06 1.26
C GLN A 172 -1.20 -6.86 -0.01
N ILE A 173 -0.07 -6.15 0.13
CA ILE A 173 0.92 -5.99 -0.94
C ILE A 173 2.18 -6.74 -0.52
N GLY A 174 2.63 -7.69 -1.34
CA GLY A 174 3.86 -8.43 -1.12
C GLY A 174 5.13 -7.59 -1.26
N HIS A 175 6.25 -8.18 -0.89
CA HIS A 175 7.58 -7.59 -1.10
C HIS A 175 7.91 -7.49 -2.59
N ASN A 176 8.59 -6.42 -3.01
CA ASN A 176 9.03 -6.19 -4.39
C ASN A 176 7.89 -6.07 -5.42
N VAL A 177 6.66 -5.79 -4.99
CA VAL A 177 5.53 -5.62 -5.91
C VAL A 177 5.63 -4.25 -6.58
N VAL A 178 5.45 -4.22 -7.89
CA VAL A 178 5.39 -2.98 -8.67
C VAL A 178 3.96 -2.79 -9.16
N ILE A 179 3.33 -1.68 -8.78
CA ILE A 179 2.00 -1.29 -9.26
C ILE A 179 2.14 -0.03 -10.10
N GLY A 180 1.59 -0.06 -11.31
CA GLY A 180 1.52 1.07 -12.21
C GLY A 180 0.65 2.21 -11.69
N HIS A 181 0.41 3.19 -12.56
CA HIS A 181 -0.36 4.37 -12.20
C HIS A 181 -1.87 4.14 -12.40
N SER A 182 -2.67 4.90 -11.67
CA SER A 182 -4.13 4.94 -11.81
C SER A 182 -4.83 3.59 -11.63
N CYS A 183 -4.27 2.70 -10.81
CA CYS A 183 -4.86 1.41 -10.51
C CYS A 183 -5.92 1.51 -9.40
N MET A 184 -6.84 0.55 -9.36
CA MET A 184 -7.84 0.42 -8.29
C MET A 184 -7.74 -0.97 -7.67
N ILE A 185 -7.30 -1.04 -6.42
CA ILE A 185 -7.14 -2.30 -5.67
C ILE A 185 -8.22 -2.34 -4.60
N CYS A 186 -9.29 -3.08 -4.87
CA CYS A 186 -10.45 -3.16 -4.00
C CYS A 186 -10.18 -4.00 -2.75
N GLY A 187 -11.03 -3.83 -1.73
CA GLY A 187 -10.77 -4.34 -0.39
C GLY A 187 -10.50 -5.85 -0.34
N GLN A 188 -9.60 -6.22 0.58
CA GLN A 188 -9.18 -7.61 0.82
C GLN A 188 -8.52 -8.30 -0.37
N ALA A 189 -8.07 -7.55 -1.39
CA ALA A 189 -7.21 -8.10 -2.42
C ALA A 189 -5.81 -8.41 -1.85
N GLY A 190 -5.18 -9.47 -2.37
CA GLY A 190 -3.82 -9.86 -2.00
C GLY A 190 -2.93 -10.00 -3.23
N LEU A 191 -1.75 -9.40 -3.17
CA LEU A 191 -0.73 -9.50 -4.22
C LEU A 191 0.50 -10.25 -3.70
N GLY A 192 0.84 -11.36 -4.36
CA GLY A 192 2.07 -12.11 -4.10
C GLY A 192 3.32 -11.29 -4.41
N GLY A 193 4.42 -11.61 -3.73
CA GLY A 193 5.70 -10.92 -3.86
C GLY A 193 6.23 -10.92 -5.30
N SER A 194 7.00 -9.89 -5.65
CA SER A 194 7.64 -9.72 -6.96
C SER A 194 6.68 -9.69 -8.16
N SER A 195 5.40 -9.41 -7.94
CA SER A 195 4.41 -9.25 -9.01
C SER A 195 4.49 -7.84 -9.62
N THR A 196 4.21 -7.75 -10.92
CA THR A 196 4.17 -6.48 -11.66
C THR A 196 2.77 -6.24 -12.21
N ILE A 197 2.16 -5.12 -11.83
CA ILE A 197 0.83 -4.70 -12.25
C ILE A 197 0.99 -3.47 -13.13
N GLY A 198 0.51 -3.53 -14.37
CA GLY A 198 0.51 -2.39 -15.29
C GLY A 198 -0.45 -1.28 -14.86
N ASP A 199 -0.62 -0.30 -15.75
CA ASP A 199 -1.42 0.91 -15.48
C ASP A 199 -2.91 0.65 -15.67
N PHE A 200 -3.75 1.43 -14.97
CA PHE A 200 -5.21 1.34 -15.07
C PHE A 200 -5.78 -0.06 -14.81
N VAL A 201 -5.09 -0.85 -13.97
CA VAL A 201 -5.56 -2.18 -13.57
C VAL A 201 -6.59 -2.05 -12.45
N VAL A 202 -7.66 -2.82 -12.54
CA VAL A 202 -8.67 -2.95 -11.48
C VAL A 202 -8.63 -4.36 -10.92
N LEU A 203 -8.33 -4.47 -9.63
CA LEU A 203 -8.37 -5.69 -8.86
C LEU A 203 -9.65 -5.69 -8.02
N GLY A 204 -10.63 -6.52 -8.39
CA GLY A 204 -11.91 -6.64 -7.68
C GLY A 204 -11.74 -7.16 -6.25
N GLY A 205 -12.72 -6.88 -5.39
CA GLY A 205 -12.63 -7.21 -3.97
C GLY A 205 -12.35 -8.69 -3.73
N LYS A 206 -11.50 -9.00 -2.74
CA LYS A 206 -11.03 -10.36 -2.42
C LYS A 206 -10.36 -11.10 -3.58
N CYS A 207 -9.80 -10.42 -4.58
CA CYS A 207 -9.00 -11.12 -5.59
C CYS A 207 -7.62 -11.48 -5.05
N GLY A 208 -7.04 -12.56 -5.58
CA GLY A 208 -5.66 -12.94 -5.31
C GLY A 208 -4.81 -12.86 -6.57
N VAL A 209 -3.58 -12.38 -6.46
CA VAL A 209 -2.55 -12.48 -7.49
C VAL A 209 -1.41 -13.31 -6.92
N ALA A 210 -1.04 -14.39 -7.62
CA ALA A 210 0.10 -15.23 -7.23
C ALA A 210 1.42 -14.43 -7.29
N ASP A 211 2.47 -14.98 -6.69
CA ASP A 211 3.81 -14.42 -6.73
C ASP A 211 4.41 -14.45 -8.14
N HIS A 212 5.31 -13.51 -8.43
CA HIS A 212 6.01 -13.43 -9.71
C HIS A 212 5.11 -13.30 -10.95
N ILE A 213 3.88 -12.80 -10.79
CA ILE A 213 2.94 -12.61 -11.90
C ILE A 213 3.06 -11.22 -12.50
N SER A 214 3.00 -11.14 -13.84
CA SER A 214 2.86 -9.90 -14.60
C SER A 214 1.43 -9.75 -15.15
N ILE A 215 0.81 -8.60 -14.90
CA ILE A 215 -0.50 -8.21 -15.44
C ILE A 215 -0.30 -6.95 -16.28
N VAL A 216 -0.63 -7.00 -17.58
CA VAL A 216 -0.56 -5.81 -18.46
C VAL A 216 -1.58 -4.73 -18.08
N SER A 217 -1.35 -3.51 -18.57
CA SER A 217 -2.24 -2.37 -18.35
C SER A 217 -3.67 -2.62 -18.86
N LYS A 218 -4.64 -1.90 -18.29
CA LYS A 218 -6.08 -1.94 -18.67
C LYS A 218 -6.73 -3.32 -18.50
N VAL A 219 -6.34 -4.04 -17.46
CA VAL A 219 -6.94 -5.31 -17.05
C VAL A 219 -7.92 -5.09 -15.90
N ARG A 220 -9.09 -5.72 -15.95
CA ARG A 220 -10.06 -5.73 -14.86
C ARG A 220 -10.28 -7.16 -14.39
N ILE A 221 -9.91 -7.44 -13.15
CA ILE A 221 -10.09 -8.74 -12.50
C ILE A 221 -11.36 -8.70 -11.67
N ALA A 222 -12.31 -9.60 -11.93
CA ALA A 222 -13.55 -9.70 -11.18
C ALA A 222 -13.27 -10.08 -9.71
N ALA A 223 -14.17 -9.67 -8.80
CA ALA A 223 -14.09 -10.02 -7.39
C ALA A 223 -13.95 -11.53 -7.15
N LYS A 224 -13.21 -11.92 -6.10
CA LYS A 224 -12.93 -13.32 -5.73
C LYS A 224 -12.21 -14.15 -6.81
N SER A 225 -11.61 -13.51 -7.81
CA SER A 225 -10.81 -14.22 -8.83
C SER A 225 -9.37 -14.44 -8.37
N GLY A 226 -8.73 -15.49 -8.87
CA GLY A 226 -7.33 -15.83 -8.56
C GLY A 226 -6.47 -15.80 -9.82
N VAL A 227 -5.55 -14.84 -9.93
CA VAL A 227 -4.59 -14.75 -11.03
C VAL A 227 -3.39 -15.65 -10.74
N THR A 228 -3.33 -16.79 -11.42
CA THR A 228 -2.28 -17.81 -11.23
C THR A 228 -1.22 -17.82 -12.32
N ARG A 229 -1.35 -16.95 -13.33
CA ARG A 229 -0.49 -16.89 -14.52
C ARG A 229 -0.50 -15.49 -15.11
N ASN A 230 0.54 -15.16 -15.85
CA ASN A 230 0.69 -13.85 -16.49
C ASN A 230 -0.50 -13.52 -17.38
N ILE A 231 -0.98 -12.28 -17.27
CA ILE A 231 -2.03 -11.73 -18.14
C ILE A 231 -1.35 -10.79 -19.13
N THR A 232 -1.28 -11.23 -20.38
CA THR A 232 -0.56 -10.52 -21.47
C THR A 232 -1.47 -9.69 -22.36
N LYS A 233 -2.79 -9.73 -22.14
CA LYS A 233 -3.77 -8.99 -22.95
C LYS A 233 -4.68 -8.15 -22.05
N PRO A 234 -4.97 -6.88 -22.42
CA PRO A 234 -5.98 -6.08 -21.75
C PRO A 234 -7.36 -6.74 -21.82
N GLY A 235 -8.23 -6.40 -20.87
CA GLY A 235 -9.62 -6.84 -20.86
C GLY A 235 -10.09 -7.34 -19.50
N ASP A 236 -11.21 -8.05 -19.52
CA ASP A 236 -11.91 -8.51 -18.32
C ASP A 236 -11.59 -9.97 -18.04
N TYR A 237 -11.23 -10.28 -16.81
CA TYR A 237 -10.89 -11.63 -16.36
C TYR A 237 -11.69 -12.00 -15.12
N ALA A 238 -12.04 -13.28 -15.00
CA ALA A 238 -12.81 -13.80 -13.88
C ALA A 238 -12.45 -15.25 -13.55
N GLY A 239 -12.70 -15.64 -12.31
CA GLY A 239 -12.60 -17.02 -11.83
C GLY A 239 -11.28 -17.37 -11.15
N PHE A 240 -11.19 -18.64 -10.74
CA PHE A 240 -9.97 -19.25 -10.23
C PHE A 240 -9.77 -20.56 -11.01
N PRO A 241 -8.72 -20.69 -11.84
CA PRO A 241 -7.79 -19.64 -12.24
C PRO A 241 -8.49 -18.56 -13.07
N ALA A 242 -7.97 -17.34 -13.03
CA ALA A 242 -8.51 -16.22 -13.80
C ALA A 242 -8.32 -16.46 -15.30
N VAL A 243 -9.41 -16.37 -16.05
CA VAL A 243 -9.47 -16.48 -17.53
C VAL A 243 -10.32 -15.33 -18.09
N PRO A 244 -10.31 -15.05 -19.41
CA PRO A 244 -11.17 -14.01 -19.97
C PRO A 244 -12.63 -14.19 -19.54
N ALA A 245 -13.29 -13.12 -19.10
CA ALA A 245 -14.57 -13.17 -18.43
C ALA A 245 -15.70 -13.81 -19.29
N ALA A 246 -15.60 -13.70 -20.62
CA ALA A 246 -16.52 -14.37 -21.54
C ALA A 246 -16.33 -15.90 -21.55
N GLU A 247 -15.08 -16.37 -21.43
CA GLU A 247 -14.76 -17.79 -21.28
C GLU A 247 -15.25 -18.31 -19.93
N TRP A 248 -14.93 -17.61 -18.84
CA TRP A 248 -15.36 -17.98 -17.50
C TRP A 248 -16.89 -18.12 -17.41
N ARG A 249 -17.65 -17.15 -17.94
CA ARG A 249 -19.12 -17.21 -17.96
C ARG A 249 -19.65 -18.42 -18.73
N ARG A 250 -19.05 -18.76 -19.88
CA ARG A 250 -19.45 -19.94 -20.67
C ARG A 250 -19.16 -21.23 -19.90
N SER A 251 -18.01 -21.34 -19.24
CA SER A 251 -17.64 -22.49 -18.43
C SER A 251 -18.59 -22.68 -17.24
N MET A 252 -18.92 -21.60 -16.52
CA MET A 252 -19.89 -21.65 -15.42
C MET A 252 -21.28 -22.09 -15.89
N ALA A 253 -21.77 -21.55 -17.02
CA ALA A 253 -23.06 -21.94 -17.56
C ALA A 253 -23.12 -23.44 -17.92
N ARG A 254 -22.03 -24.01 -18.43
CA ARG A 254 -21.91 -25.45 -18.71
C ARG A 254 -21.90 -26.27 -17.42
N PHE A 255 -21.14 -25.84 -16.40
CA PHE A 255 -21.08 -26.51 -15.11
C PHE A 255 -22.45 -26.59 -14.43
N CYS A 256 -23.22 -25.49 -14.44
CA CYS A 256 -24.58 -25.48 -13.89
C CYS A 256 -25.52 -26.46 -14.61
N LYS A 257 -25.40 -26.61 -15.94
CA LYS A 257 -26.21 -27.55 -16.72
C LYS A 257 -25.86 -29.01 -16.42
N LEU A 258 -24.58 -29.33 -16.21
CA LEU A 258 -24.16 -30.68 -15.84
C LEU A 258 -24.80 -31.14 -14.53
N GLY A 259 -24.82 -30.30 -13.49
CA GLY A 259 -25.46 -30.63 -12.22
C GLY A 259 -26.97 -30.91 -12.33
N GLN A 260 -27.65 -30.26 -13.28
CA GLN A 260 -29.06 -30.53 -13.58
C GLN A 260 -29.25 -31.85 -14.34
N GLY A 261 -28.36 -32.15 -15.29
CA GLY A 261 -28.36 -33.41 -16.03
C GLY A 261 -28.11 -34.63 -15.14
N THR A 262 -27.22 -34.53 -14.15
CA THR A 262 -26.95 -35.65 -13.22
C THR A 262 -28.13 -35.91 -12.27
N ARG A 263 -28.86 -34.87 -11.84
CA ARG A 263 -30.12 -35.03 -11.08
C ARG A 263 -31.20 -35.74 -11.90
N ALA A 264 -31.33 -35.38 -13.18
CA ALA A 264 -32.25 -36.07 -14.09
C ALA A 264 -31.87 -37.53 -14.33
N HIS A 265 -30.57 -37.86 -14.34
CA HIS A 265 -30.10 -39.23 -14.58
C HIS A 265 -30.13 -40.14 -13.34
N LEU A 266 -29.99 -39.59 -12.13
CA LEU A 266 -30.06 -40.33 -10.86
C LEU A 266 -31.48 -40.48 -10.29
N GLY A 267 -32.52 -40.00 -10.99
CA GLY A 267 -33.91 -40.17 -10.57
C GLY A 267 -34.28 -39.49 -9.24
N MET A 268 -33.45 -38.58 -8.73
CA MET A 268 -33.77 -37.77 -7.56
C MET A 268 -34.61 -36.58 -8.00
N VAL A 269 -35.91 -36.83 -8.17
CA VAL A 269 -36.96 -35.80 -8.10
C VAL A 269 -37.27 -35.63 -6.61
N ASP A 270 -37.40 -34.36 -6.18
CA ASP A 270 -37.45 -33.88 -4.79
C ASP A 270 -38.22 -34.75 -3.77
#